data_AF-A0A952E7R7-F1
#
_entry.id   AF-A0A952E7R7-F1
#
_cell.length_a   1.000
_cell.length_b   1.000
_cell.length_c   1.000
_cell.angle_alpha   90.00
_cell.angle_beta   90.00
_cell.angle_gamma   90.00
#
_symmetry.space_group_name_H-M   'P 1'
#
loop_
_entity.id
_entity.type
_entity.pdbx_description
1 polymer ?
#
loop_
_entity_poly.entity_id
_entity_poly.type
_entity_poly.pdbx_seq_one_letter_code
_entity_poly.pdbx_strand_id
1 'polypeptide(L)'
;MLRKERITPRWIGHVIEVTLEIPDFLVRRLVVVLVFYRRVRYGYGFRKIRLSKGKIAVVDPEDYDELSRYKWYASKQGRSYYAKRGVRGIRGVRSNISMHRVIMSTGVGKVTDHINHDSLDNRKANLRVVSVQENGWNQRKQIGRHSSRYKGVCLCRDKGKWHSRIMVSGKQIFLGSFDDEVAAARAYDAAARKYFGEYAALNLS
;
A
#
# COMPACT_ATOMS: atom_id res chain seq x y z
N MET A 1 6.24 36.92 7.02
CA MET A 1 5.13 37.74 7.53
C MET A 1 4.29 36.83 8.43
N LEU A 2 4.44 36.93 9.76
CA LEU A 2 3.77 36.02 10.69
C LEU A 2 2.40 36.57 11.06
N ARG A 3 1.33 35.86 10.69
CA ARG A 3 -0.05 36.16 11.10
C ARG A 3 -0.23 35.65 12.53
N LYS A 4 -0.51 36.54 13.49
CA LYS A 4 -0.87 36.16 14.87
C LYS A 4 -2.39 36.03 14.95
N GLU A 5 -2.91 34.82 15.12
CA GLU A 5 -4.30 34.60 15.54
C GLU A 5 -4.34 33.98 16.94
N ARG A 6 -5.30 34.46 17.74
CA ARG A 6 -5.44 34.22 19.19
C ARG A 6 -5.92 32.79 19.45
N ILE A 7 -5.24 32.11 20.39
CA ILE A 7 -5.55 30.76 20.84
C ILE A 7 -6.70 30.82 21.85
N THR A 8 -7.81 30.11 21.59
CA THR A 8 -8.84 29.83 22.59
C THR A 8 -8.88 28.32 22.87
N PRO A 9 -8.66 27.86 24.11
CA PRO A 9 -8.76 26.45 24.45
C PRO A 9 -10.23 26.01 24.49
N ARG A 10 -10.58 24.96 23.74
CA ARG A 10 -11.87 24.25 23.86
C ARG A 10 -11.68 23.00 24.69
N TRP A 11 -12.37 22.93 25.83
CA TRP A 11 -12.37 21.78 26.72
C TRP A 11 -13.39 20.73 26.23
N ILE A 12 -12.91 19.59 25.75
CA ILE A 12 -13.73 18.39 25.50
C ILE A 12 -12.96 17.20 26.08
N GLY A 13 -13.56 16.51 27.06
CA GLY A 13 -13.13 15.27 27.74
C GLY A 13 -11.69 14.75 27.56
N HIS A 14 -10.91 14.77 28.65
CA HIS A 14 -9.74 13.92 28.96
C HIS A 14 -8.72 13.54 27.87
N VAL A 15 -8.62 14.26 26.76
CA VAL A 15 -7.52 14.14 25.80
C VAL A 15 -7.11 15.54 25.36
N ILE A 16 -5.89 15.94 25.70
CA ILE A 16 -5.31 17.19 25.19
C ILE A 16 -4.76 16.87 23.79
N GLU A 17 -5.49 17.26 22.75
CA GLU A 17 -4.92 17.28 21.40
C GLU A 17 -3.95 18.46 21.29
N VAL A 18 -2.64 18.16 21.36
CA VAL A 18 -1.59 19.14 21.08
C VAL A 18 -1.23 19.04 19.61
N THR A 19 -1.60 20.05 18.83
CA THR A 19 -1.12 20.22 17.46
C THR A 19 0.20 20.98 17.50
N LEU A 20 1.27 20.33 17.02
CA LEU A 20 2.63 20.87 17.05
C LEU A 20 3.11 21.05 15.62
N GLU A 21 3.27 22.31 15.17
CA GLU A 21 3.79 22.62 13.83
C GLU A 21 5.32 22.57 13.86
N ILE A 22 5.90 21.54 13.23
CA ILE A 22 7.35 21.39 13.10
C ILE A 22 7.77 21.96 11.73
N PRO A 23 8.67 22.96 11.68
CA PRO A 23 9.17 23.50 10.42
C PRO A 23 9.82 22.43 9.52
N ASP A 24 9.56 22.48 8.21
CA ASP A 24 10.06 21.49 7.23
C ASP A 24 11.56 21.23 7.30
N PHE A 25 12.37 22.26 7.58
CA PHE A 25 13.82 22.10 7.70
C PHE A 25 14.24 21.27 8.93
N LEU A 26 13.47 21.35 10.03
CA LEU A 26 13.66 20.52 11.21
C LEU A 26 13.22 19.08 10.94
N VAL A 27 12.12 18.89 10.22
CA VAL A 27 11.70 17.54 9.77
C VAL A 27 12.78 16.91 8.90
N ARG A 28 13.33 17.63 7.91
CA ARG A 28 14.41 17.13 7.06
C ARG A 28 15.67 16.74 7.86
N ARG A 29 16.08 17.56 8.84
CA ARG A 29 17.21 17.24 9.71
C ARG A 29 16.91 16.07 10.65
N LEU A 30 15.72 16.02 11.25
CA LEU A 30 15.26 14.90 12.09
C LEU A 30 15.20 13.60 11.30
N VAL A 31 14.76 13.60 10.04
CA VAL A 31 14.77 12.42 9.17
C VAL A 31 16.20 11.92 8.95
N VAL A 32 17.16 12.80 8.68
CA VAL A 32 18.58 12.40 8.55
C VAL A 32 19.10 11.81 9.86
N VAL A 33 18.81 12.43 11.00
CA VAL A 33 19.21 11.93 12.33
C VAL A 33 18.52 10.59 12.66
N LEU A 34 17.25 10.42 12.33
CA LEU A 34 16.50 9.16 12.52
C LEU A 34 17.03 8.05 11.61
N VAL A 35 17.32 8.36 10.34
CA VAL A 35 17.92 7.40 9.39
C VAL A 35 19.31 7.00 9.86
N PHE A 36 20.11 7.95 10.35
CA PHE A 36 21.42 7.69 10.94
C PHE A 36 21.30 6.87 12.23
N TYR A 37 20.43 7.26 13.17
CA TYR A 37 20.14 6.50 14.39
C TYR A 37 19.70 5.08 14.07
N ARG A 38 18.80 4.89 13.10
CA ARG A 38 18.37 3.56 12.64
C ARG A 38 19.53 2.74 12.09
N ARG A 39 20.38 3.36 11.27
CA ARG A 39 21.58 2.72 10.71
C ARG A 39 22.57 2.30 11.81
N VAL A 40 22.81 3.18 12.79
CA VAL A 40 23.73 2.93 13.92
C VAL A 40 23.15 1.91 14.90
N ARG A 41 21.86 2.02 15.24
CA ARG A 41 21.21 1.18 16.26
C ARG A 41 20.90 -0.23 15.75
N TYR A 42 20.51 -0.37 14.48
CA TYR A 42 19.96 -1.62 13.95
C TYR A 42 20.80 -2.27 12.84
N GLY A 43 21.84 -1.60 12.32
CA GLY A 43 22.83 -2.18 11.40
C GLY A 43 22.33 -2.58 10.01
N TYR A 44 21.02 -2.55 9.75
CA TYR A 44 20.39 -2.92 8.49
C TYR A 44 19.14 -2.07 8.25
N GLY A 45 18.82 -1.78 6.99
CA GLY A 45 17.56 -1.13 6.63
C GLY A 45 16.32 -2.00 6.86
N PHE A 46 16.49 -3.29 7.21
CA PHE A 46 15.41 -4.25 7.47
C PHE A 46 15.90 -5.53 8.16
N ARG A 47 14.97 -6.28 8.75
CA ARG A 47 15.18 -7.64 9.31
C ARG A 47 14.38 -8.68 8.53
N LYS A 48 14.76 -9.94 8.66
CA LYS A 48 14.14 -11.09 7.95
C LYS A 48 13.49 -12.05 8.95
N ILE A 49 12.23 -12.40 8.70
CA ILE A 49 11.50 -13.42 9.46
C ILE A 49 11.24 -14.61 8.53
N ARG A 50 11.73 -15.79 8.92
CA ARG A 50 11.48 -17.03 8.17
C ARG A 50 10.03 -17.45 8.35
N LEU A 51 9.39 -17.83 7.26
CA LEU A 51 8.02 -18.34 7.20
C LEU A 51 8.04 -19.83 6.80
N SER A 52 6.86 -20.47 6.82
CA SER A 52 6.68 -21.77 6.18
C SER A 52 6.94 -21.70 4.66
N LYS A 53 7.13 -22.88 4.03
CA LYS A 53 7.37 -23.02 2.57
C LYS A 53 8.63 -22.29 2.07
N GLY A 54 9.63 -22.14 2.94
CA GLY A 54 10.91 -21.50 2.62
C GLY A 54 10.79 -20.00 2.29
N LYS A 55 9.66 -19.35 2.59
CA LYS A 55 9.46 -17.92 2.33
C LYS A 55 10.05 -17.07 3.45
N ILE A 56 10.36 -15.82 3.14
CA ILE A 56 10.94 -14.86 4.08
C ILE A 56 10.12 -13.58 3.99
N ALA A 57 9.66 -13.09 5.13
CA ALA A 57 9.11 -11.74 5.26
C ALA A 57 10.22 -10.76 5.64
N VAL A 58 10.18 -9.57 5.07
CA VAL A 58 11.04 -8.45 5.40
C VAL A 58 10.25 -7.45 6.25
N VAL A 59 10.85 -6.96 7.33
CA VAL A 59 10.21 -6.05 8.30
C VAL A 59 11.20 -4.96 8.74
N ASP A 60 10.70 -3.85 9.29
CA ASP A 60 11.57 -2.88 9.93
C ASP A 60 12.19 -3.45 11.22
N PRO A 61 13.42 -3.06 11.58
CA PRO A 61 14.08 -3.58 12.78
C PRO A 61 13.31 -3.33 14.08
N GLU A 62 12.61 -2.19 14.15
CA GLU A 62 11.76 -1.79 15.29
C GLU A 62 10.56 -2.71 15.53
N ASP A 63 10.04 -3.37 14.48
CA ASP A 63 8.92 -4.32 14.62
C ASP A 63 9.41 -5.77 14.79
N TYR A 64 10.70 -6.03 14.56
CA TYR A 64 11.25 -7.39 14.51
C TYR A 64 11.08 -8.12 15.85
N ASP A 65 11.47 -7.49 16.96
CA ASP A 65 11.51 -8.13 18.28
C ASP A 65 10.13 -8.61 18.75
N GLU A 66 9.08 -7.86 18.42
CA GLU A 66 7.70 -8.24 18.73
C GLU A 66 7.18 -9.32 17.76
N LEU A 67 7.44 -9.15 16.45
CA LEU A 67 6.97 -10.10 15.45
C LEU A 67 7.66 -11.47 15.55
N SER A 68 8.93 -11.52 15.96
CA SER A 68 9.71 -12.77 16.08
C SER A 68 9.27 -13.66 17.24
N ARG A 69 8.46 -13.14 18.18
CA ARG A 69 7.84 -13.91 19.26
C ARG A 69 6.81 -14.93 18.75
N TYR A 70 6.34 -14.75 17.52
CA TYR A 70 5.26 -15.55 16.96
C TYR A 70 5.72 -16.40 15.77
N LYS A 71 5.10 -17.57 15.62
CA LYS A 71 5.29 -18.43 14.46
C LYS A 71 4.41 -17.96 13.30
N TRP A 72 5.05 -17.46 12.25
CA TRP A 72 4.39 -17.02 11.02
C TRP A 72 4.46 -18.08 9.92
N TYR A 73 3.43 -18.14 9.08
CA TYR A 73 3.35 -19.04 7.94
C TYR A 73 2.99 -18.30 6.65
N ALA A 74 3.43 -18.84 5.51
CA ALA A 74 3.16 -18.27 4.19
C ALA A 74 1.83 -18.80 3.62
N SER A 75 0.83 -17.93 3.56
CA SER A 75 -0.49 -18.18 2.97
C SER A 75 -0.49 -17.73 1.50
N LYS A 76 -0.65 -18.66 0.56
CA LYS A 76 -0.78 -18.33 -0.87
C LYS A 76 -2.15 -17.70 -1.12
N GLN A 77 -2.19 -16.56 -1.81
CA GLN A 77 -3.42 -15.90 -2.25
C GLN A 77 -3.17 -15.34 -3.66
N GLY A 78 -3.80 -15.97 -4.67
CA GLY A 78 -3.48 -15.71 -6.07
C GLY A 78 -2.01 -15.96 -6.37
N ARG A 79 -1.29 -14.91 -6.77
CA ARG A 79 0.15 -14.95 -7.10
C ARG A 79 1.07 -14.59 -5.94
N SER A 80 0.49 -14.10 -4.85
CA SER A 80 1.22 -13.50 -3.74
C SER A 80 1.19 -14.42 -2.52
N TYR A 81 2.18 -14.26 -1.65
CA TYR A 81 2.24 -14.95 -0.36
C TYR A 81 2.12 -13.92 0.75
N TYR A 82 1.18 -14.14 1.67
CA TYR A 82 1.02 -13.30 2.84
C TYR A 82 1.54 -14.02 4.07
N ALA A 83 2.31 -13.31 4.88
CA ALA A 83 2.68 -13.77 6.21
C ALA A 83 1.45 -13.69 7.13
N LYS A 84 0.98 -14.84 7.62
CA LYS A 84 -0.14 -14.94 8.56
C LYS A 84 0.26 -15.72 9.80
N ARG A 85 -0.43 -15.47 10.91
CA ARG A 85 -0.36 -16.28 12.13
C ARG A 85 -1.76 -16.58 12.63
N GLY A 86 -1.91 -17.71 13.32
CA GLY A 86 -3.14 -18.06 14.02
C GLY A 86 -3.26 -17.25 15.30
N VAL A 87 -4.48 -16.79 15.60
CA VAL A 87 -4.85 -16.11 16.84
C VAL A 87 -6.15 -16.69 17.38
N ARG A 88 -6.35 -16.62 18.70
CA ARG A 88 -7.63 -16.95 19.32
C ARG A 88 -8.41 -15.65 19.54
N GLY A 89 -9.61 -15.57 18.98
CA GLY A 89 -10.52 -14.46 19.16
C GLY A 89 -11.33 -14.56 20.45
N ILE A 90 -12.28 -13.65 20.59
CA ILE A 90 -13.25 -13.63 21.69
C ILE A 90 -14.07 -14.93 21.63
N ARG A 91 -14.30 -15.58 22.78
CA ARG A 91 -14.94 -16.91 22.91
C ARG A 91 -14.14 -18.11 22.36
N GLY A 92 -12.83 -17.94 22.15
CA GLY A 92 -11.95 -19.06 21.76
C GLY A 92 -12.00 -19.44 20.28
N VAL A 93 -12.75 -18.72 19.45
CA VAL A 93 -12.81 -18.94 18.01
C VAL A 93 -11.44 -18.73 17.39
N ARG A 94 -10.96 -19.69 16.60
CA ARG A 94 -9.69 -19.56 15.88
C ARG A 94 -9.86 -18.60 14.71
N SER A 95 -8.91 -17.69 14.56
CA SER A 95 -8.82 -16.77 13.43
C SER A 95 -7.36 -16.64 12.98
N ASN A 96 -7.14 -15.93 11.88
CA ASN A 96 -5.82 -15.63 11.37
C ASN A 96 -5.65 -14.12 11.23
N ILE A 97 -4.46 -13.62 11.56
CA ILE A 97 -4.08 -12.23 11.35
C ILE A 97 -2.86 -12.16 10.44
N SER A 98 -2.82 -11.16 9.55
CA SER A 98 -1.68 -10.91 8.66
C SER A 98 -0.66 -9.99 9.31
N MET A 99 0.62 -10.19 8.96
CA MET A 99 1.75 -9.43 9.50
C MET A 99 1.61 -7.93 9.25
N HIS A 100 1.36 -7.52 8.00
CA HIS A 100 1.15 -6.12 7.64
C HIS A 100 0.01 -5.44 8.44
N ARG A 101 -1.06 -6.16 8.80
CA ARG A 101 -2.17 -5.60 9.58
C ARG A 101 -1.78 -5.38 11.04
N VAL A 102 -0.93 -6.25 11.59
CA VAL A 102 -0.36 -6.08 12.93
C VAL A 102 0.54 -4.85 12.96
N ILE A 103 1.45 -4.71 11.99
CA ILE A 103 2.40 -3.59 11.92
C ILE A 103 1.68 -2.24 11.80
N MET A 104 0.65 -2.17 10.95
CA MET A 104 -0.08 -0.93 10.69
C MET A 104 -1.30 -0.73 11.59
N SER A 105 -1.53 -1.59 12.58
CA SER A 105 -2.71 -1.55 13.47
C SER A 105 -4.02 -1.27 12.72
N THR A 106 -4.23 -2.00 11.61
CA THR A 106 -5.25 -1.63 10.63
C THR A 106 -6.66 -1.83 11.18
N GLY A 107 -7.39 -0.73 11.31
CA GLY A 107 -8.76 -0.68 11.81
C GLY A 107 -9.79 -1.43 10.95
N VAL A 108 -11.00 -1.54 11.50
CA VAL A 108 -12.15 -2.15 10.82
C VAL A 108 -12.53 -1.31 9.58
N GLY A 109 -12.92 -1.97 8.49
CA GLY A 109 -13.30 -1.31 7.24
C GLY A 109 -12.13 -0.81 6.37
N LYS A 110 -10.89 -0.89 6.87
CA LYS A 110 -9.68 -0.55 6.11
C LYS A 110 -8.82 -1.76 5.81
N VAL A 111 -7.98 -1.62 4.79
CA VAL A 111 -7.01 -2.62 4.35
C VAL A 111 -5.61 -2.02 4.39
N THR A 112 -4.60 -2.86 4.61
CA THR A 112 -3.21 -2.46 4.44
C THR A 112 -2.77 -2.86 3.04
N ASP A 113 -2.46 -1.87 2.22
CA ASP A 113 -1.96 -2.05 0.86
C ASP A 113 -0.43 -2.07 0.86
N HIS A 114 0.14 -2.88 -0.04
CA HIS A 114 1.57 -2.97 -0.30
C HIS A 114 1.89 -2.14 -1.54
N ILE A 115 2.58 -1.01 -1.36
CA ILE A 115 2.82 -0.02 -2.42
C ILE A 115 3.53 -0.67 -3.61
N ASN A 116 4.56 -1.49 -3.38
CA ASN A 116 5.31 -2.19 -4.44
C ASN A 116 4.68 -3.53 -4.90
N HIS A 117 3.55 -3.91 -4.30
CA HIS A 117 2.86 -5.20 -4.44
C HIS A 117 3.68 -6.47 -4.09
N ASP A 118 4.81 -6.33 -3.40
CA ASP A 118 5.48 -7.43 -2.70
C ASP A 118 4.84 -7.61 -1.32
N SER A 119 3.97 -8.61 -1.21
CA SER A 119 3.21 -8.91 0.01
C SER A 119 4.07 -9.46 1.16
N LEU A 120 5.33 -9.81 0.90
CA LEU A 120 6.29 -10.24 1.93
C LEU A 120 7.21 -9.10 2.39
N ASP A 121 7.22 -7.97 1.70
CA ASP A 121 7.85 -6.74 2.16
C ASP A 121 6.89 -5.96 3.07
N ASN A 122 6.97 -6.24 4.36
CA ASN A 122 6.11 -5.68 5.39
C ASN A 122 6.75 -4.48 6.10
N ARG A 123 7.73 -3.81 5.47
CA ARG A 123 8.29 -2.56 5.99
C ARG A 123 7.26 -1.44 5.91
N LYS A 124 7.17 -0.58 6.92
CA LYS A 124 6.24 0.56 6.99
C LYS A 124 6.34 1.49 5.78
N ALA A 125 7.55 1.68 5.24
CA ALA A 125 7.76 2.46 4.02
C ALA A 125 7.07 1.87 2.77
N ASN A 126 6.71 0.58 2.79
CA ASN A 126 5.99 -0.11 1.72
C ASN A 126 4.50 -0.35 2.06
N LEU A 127 4.04 0.05 3.25
CA LEU A 127 2.68 -0.21 3.72
C LEU A 127 1.90 1.09 3.85
N ARG A 128 0.61 1.04 3.50
CA ARG A 128 -0.32 2.14 3.74
C ARG A 128 -1.70 1.63 4.11
N VAL A 129 -2.38 2.33 5.02
CA VAL A 129 -3.75 2.00 5.42
C VAL A 129 -4.71 2.75 4.52
N VAL A 130 -5.47 2.01 3.72
CA VAL A 130 -6.33 2.54 2.66
C VAL A 130 -7.72 1.92 2.72
N SER A 131 -8.66 2.53 2.00
CA SER A 131 -9.95 1.94 1.70
C SER A 131 -9.82 0.77 0.71
N VAL A 132 -10.87 -0.05 0.65
CA VAL A 132 -10.94 -1.16 -0.32
C VAL A 132 -10.87 -0.63 -1.77
N GLN A 133 -11.44 0.54 -2.03
CA GLN A 133 -11.46 1.15 -3.37
C GLN A 133 -10.06 1.62 -3.79
N GLU A 134 -9.34 2.33 -2.91
CA GLU A 134 -7.96 2.77 -3.16
C GLU A 134 -7.01 1.59 -3.37
N ASN A 135 -7.15 0.52 -2.58
CA ASN A 135 -6.40 -0.72 -2.79
C ASN A 135 -6.72 -1.36 -4.16
N GLY A 136 -7.96 -1.24 -4.64
CA GLY A 136 -8.36 -1.67 -5.98
C GLY A 136 -7.70 -0.86 -7.10
N TRP A 137 -7.47 0.45 -6.89
CA TRP A 137 -6.72 1.28 -7.83
C TRP A 137 -5.27 0.82 -7.97
N ASN A 138 -4.67 0.35 -6.87
CA ASN A 138 -3.33 -0.25 -6.84
C ASN A 138 -3.31 -1.72 -7.33
N GLN A 139 -4.41 -2.28 -7.85
CA GLN A 139 -4.39 -3.68 -8.30
C GLN A 139 -3.65 -3.84 -9.64
N ARG A 140 -2.74 -4.83 -9.72
CA ARG A 140 -2.12 -5.25 -10.98
C ARG A 140 -3.13 -5.92 -11.92
N LYS A 141 -2.83 -5.91 -13.22
CA LYS A 141 -3.61 -6.68 -14.22
C LYS A 141 -3.67 -8.17 -13.86
N GLN A 142 -4.86 -8.75 -13.92
CA GLN A 142 -5.07 -10.19 -13.75
C GLN A 142 -4.38 -10.96 -14.90
N ILE A 143 -3.90 -12.18 -14.64
CA ILE A 143 -3.27 -13.04 -15.66
C ILE A 143 -4.33 -14.05 -16.04
N GLY A 144 -4.30 -14.41 -17.30
CA GLY A 144 -5.32 -15.22 -17.92
C GLY A 144 -5.41 -14.83 -19.38
N ARG A 145 -6.48 -15.27 -20.03
CA ARG A 145 -6.74 -14.97 -21.44
C ARG A 145 -7.32 -13.57 -21.55
N HIS A 146 -6.44 -12.57 -21.62
CA HIS A 146 -6.79 -11.19 -21.94
C HIS A 146 -6.18 -10.83 -23.29
N SER A 147 -6.85 -9.94 -24.03
CA SER A 147 -6.32 -9.44 -25.30
C SER A 147 -5.13 -8.49 -25.14
N SER A 148 -4.93 -7.95 -23.94
CA SER A 148 -3.84 -7.01 -23.64
C SER A 148 -3.13 -7.39 -22.34
N ARG A 149 -1.81 -7.16 -22.32
CA ARG A 149 -0.98 -7.27 -21.10
C ARG A 149 -1.17 -6.09 -20.14
N TYR A 150 -1.73 -4.97 -20.61
CA TYR A 150 -1.86 -3.74 -19.84
C TYR A 150 -3.23 -3.62 -19.15
N LYS A 151 -3.25 -2.98 -17.99
CA LYS A 151 -4.45 -2.64 -17.23
C LYS A 151 -5.26 -1.60 -17.99
N GLY A 152 -6.58 -1.80 -18.04
CA GLY A 152 -7.52 -0.91 -18.74
C GLY A 152 -7.50 -0.99 -20.27
N VAL A 153 -6.66 -1.84 -20.86
CA VAL A 153 -6.54 -1.97 -22.32
C VAL A 153 -7.18 -3.28 -22.79
N CYS A 154 -7.86 -3.23 -23.93
CA CYS A 154 -8.38 -4.40 -24.63
C CYS A 154 -8.42 -4.20 -26.16
N LEU A 155 -8.18 -5.27 -26.92
CA LEU A 155 -8.32 -5.27 -28.38
C LEU A 155 -9.80 -5.32 -28.80
N CYS A 156 -10.22 -4.36 -29.62
CA CYS A 156 -11.50 -4.35 -30.32
C CYS A 156 -11.31 -5.08 -31.66
N ARG A 157 -11.60 -6.39 -31.69
CA ARG A 157 -11.24 -7.27 -32.82
C ARG A 157 -11.92 -6.89 -34.14
N ASP A 158 -13.16 -6.45 -34.06
CA ASP A 158 -13.98 -5.95 -35.17
C ASP A 158 -13.35 -4.73 -35.86
N LYS A 159 -12.63 -3.88 -35.11
CA LYS A 159 -12.02 -2.64 -35.64
C LYS A 159 -10.51 -2.73 -35.80
N GLY A 160 -9.87 -3.77 -35.28
CA GLY A 160 -8.41 -3.88 -35.20
C GLY A 160 -7.75 -2.79 -34.34
N LYS A 161 -8.51 -2.13 -33.44
CA LYS A 161 -8.01 -1.02 -32.59
C LYS A 161 -7.90 -1.43 -31.12
N TRP A 162 -6.97 -0.82 -30.41
CA TRP A 162 -6.81 -0.94 -28.96
C TRP A 162 -7.67 0.09 -28.24
N HIS A 163 -8.57 -0.36 -27.37
CA HIS A 163 -9.38 0.51 -26.54
C HIS A 163 -8.76 0.66 -25.15
N SER A 164 -8.77 1.89 -24.64
CA SER A 164 -8.36 2.20 -23.27
C SER A 164 -9.55 2.69 -22.46
N ARG A 165 -9.72 2.15 -21.25
CA ARG A 165 -10.86 2.42 -20.36
C ARG A 165 -10.43 2.43 -18.90
N ILE A 166 -11.07 3.26 -18.09
CA ILE A 166 -10.83 3.35 -16.64
C ILE A 166 -12.14 3.37 -15.87
N MET A 167 -12.18 2.77 -14.69
CA MET A 167 -13.34 2.78 -13.80
C MET A 167 -13.12 3.80 -12.69
N VAL A 168 -13.97 4.83 -12.61
CA VAL A 168 -13.88 5.89 -11.60
C VAL A 168 -15.26 6.04 -10.95
N SER A 169 -15.33 5.89 -9.63
CA SER A 169 -16.58 5.99 -8.86
C SER A 169 -17.74 5.16 -9.44
N GLY A 170 -17.44 3.93 -9.88
CA GLY A 170 -18.42 3.01 -10.47
C GLY A 170 -18.81 3.30 -11.92
N LYS A 171 -18.25 4.34 -12.56
CA LYS A 171 -18.49 4.68 -13.96
C LYS A 171 -17.29 4.34 -14.83
N GLN A 172 -17.54 3.66 -15.94
CA GLN A 172 -16.52 3.36 -16.94
C GLN A 172 -16.34 4.55 -17.88
N ILE A 173 -15.12 5.10 -17.92
CA ILE A 173 -14.73 6.20 -18.79
C ILE A 173 -13.93 5.62 -19.96
N PHE A 174 -14.32 5.96 -21.17
CA PHE A 174 -13.58 5.63 -22.39
C PHE A 174 -12.48 6.67 -22.62
N LEU A 175 -11.24 6.21 -22.77
CA LEU A 175 -10.06 7.06 -22.90
C LEU A 175 -9.61 7.21 -24.37
N GLY A 176 -10.12 6.35 -25.27
CA GLY A 176 -9.85 6.42 -26.70
C GLY A 176 -9.62 5.07 -27.36
N SER A 177 -9.53 5.11 -28.69
CA SER A 177 -9.12 4.02 -29.57
C SER A 177 -7.75 4.34 -30.16
N PHE A 178 -6.85 3.37 -30.17
CA PHE A 178 -5.46 3.54 -30.58
C PHE A 178 -5.05 2.42 -31.55
N ASP A 179 -4.12 2.71 -32.45
CA ASP A 179 -3.51 1.70 -33.32
C ASP A 179 -2.49 0.83 -32.61
N ASP A 180 -1.88 1.36 -31.55
CA ASP A 180 -0.83 0.71 -30.77
C ASP A 180 -1.29 0.40 -29.34
N GLU A 181 -0.95 -0.79 -28.86
CA GLU A 181 -1.32 -1.26 -27.52
C GLU A 181 -0.65 -0.39 -26.43
N VAL A 182 0.61 0.02 -26.68
CA VAL A 182 1.39 0.83 -25.73
C VAL A 182 0.83 2.25 -25.67
N ALA A 183 0.39 2.83 -26.79
CA ALA A 183 -0.30 4.12 -26.81
C ALA A 183 -1.60 4.09 -25.96
N ALA A 184 -2.39 3.02 -26.06
CA ALA A 184 -3.57 2.82 -25.23
C ALA A 184 -3.21 2.69 -23.74
N ALA A 185 -2.09 2.04 -23.41
CA ALA A 185 -1.58 1.92 -22.05
C ALA A 185 -1.06 3.26 -21.50
N ARG A 186 -0.41 4.10 -22.32
CA ARG A 186 -0.02 5.48 -21.94
C ARG A 186 -1.24 6.33 -21.60
N ALA A 187 -2.30 6.22 -22.39
CA ALA A 187 -3.57 6.91 -22.11
C ALA A 187 -4.18 6.44 -20.78
N TYR A 188 -4.11 5.14 -20.48
CA TYR A 188 -4.52 4.61 -19.18
C TYR A 188 -3.68 5.18 -18.05
N ASP A 189 -2.35 5.18 -18.18
CA ASP A 189 -1.43 5.67 -17.14
C ASP A 189 -1.63 7.16 -16.86
N ALA A 190 -1.86 7.98 -17.89
CA ALA A 190 -2.21 9.39 -17.73
C ALA A 190 -3.52 9.57 -16.95
N ALA A 191 -4.56 8.79 -17.29
CA ALA A 191 -5.83 8.81 -16.57
C ALA A 191 -5.69 8.29 -15.13
N ALA A 192 -4.94 7.21 -14.91
CA ALA A 192 -4.70 6.63 -13.59
C ALA A 192 -3.98 7.62 -12.67
N ARG A 193 -2.96 8.34 -13.15
CA ARG A 193 -2.33 9.44 -12.39
C ARG A 193 -3.33 10.53 -12.03
N LYS A 194 -4.18 10.93 -12.99
CA LYS A 194 -5.19 11.99 -12.79
C LYS A 194 -6.25 11.60 -11.75
N TYR A 195 -6.80 10.39 -11.85
CA TYR A 195 -7.96 9.97 -11.05
C TYR A 195 -7.59 9.25 -9.75
N PHE A 196 -6.47 8.52 -9.71
CA PHE A 196 -6.09 7.69 -8.56
C PHE A 196 -4.86 8.23 -7.81
N GLY A 197 -4.15 9.22 -8.38
CA GLY A 197 -3.00 9.86 -7.73
C GLY A 197 -1.93 8.85 -7.32
N GLU A 198 -1.52 8.91 -6.06
CA GLU A 198 -0.50 8.03 -5.45
C GLU A 198 -0.91 6.55 -5.38
N TYR A 199 -2.19 6.23 -5.57
CA TYR A 199 -2.72 4.85 -5.54
C TYR A 199 -2.70 4.19 -6.92
N ALA A 200 -2.26 4.91 -7.96
CA ALA A 200 -2.27 4.42 -9.32
C ALA A 200 -1.23 3.31 -9.55
N ALA A 201 -1.71 2.11 -9.91
CA ALA A 201 -0.86 1.09 -10.53
C ALA A 201 -0.72 1.39 -12.04
N LEU A 202 0.45 1.88 -12.43
CA LEU A 202 0.78 2.23 -13.82
C LEU A 202 1.28 1.01 -14.60
N ASN A 203 1.16 1.08 -15.92
CA ASN A 203 1.55 0.04 -16.86
C ASN A 203 3.01 0.17 -17.32
N LEU A 204 3.47 1.41 -17.51
CA LEU A 204 4.74 1.74 -18.18
C LEU A 204 5.74 2.47 -17.26
N SER A 205 5.66 2.23 -15.95
CA SER A 205 6.53 2.81 -14.92
C SER A 205 7.95 2.26 -14.94
#